data_AF-A0A2L0VTW7-F1
#
_entry.id   AF-A0A2L0VTW7-F1
#
_cell.length_a   1.000
_cell.length_b   1.000
_cell.length_c   1.000
_cell.angle_alpha   90.00
_cell.angle_beta   90.00
_cell.angle_gamma   90.00
#
_symmetry.space_group_name_H-M   'P 1'
#
loop_
_entity.id
_entity.type
_entity.pdbx_description
1 polymer ?
#
loop_
_entity_poly.entity_id
_entity_poly.type
_entity_poly.pdbx_seq_one_letter_code
_entity_poly.pdbx_strand_id
1 'polypeptide(L)' 'MSRAARFKQADATRALRAAVAAGLKPSGFKIDANGAIVVMFGDDTPESRNSFDSLMGRAA' A
#
# COMPACT_ATOMS: atom_id res chain seq x y z
N MET A 1 -20.32 -13.38 -16.71
CA MET A 1 -19.29 -12.32 -16.80
C MET A 1 -19.41 -11.42 -15.58
N SER A 2 -18.43 -11.42 -14.68
CA SER A 2 -18.36 -10.46 -13.57
C SER A 2 -17.90 -9.10 -14.12
N ARG A 3 -18.72 -8.07 -13.94
CA ARG A 3 -18.40 -6.71 -14.39
C ARG A 3 -17.30 -6.16 -13.48
N ALA A 4 -16.20 -5.67 -14.07
CA ALA A 4 -15.12 -5.04 -13.30
C ALA A 4 -15.67 -3.86 -12.47
N ALA A 5 -15.36 -3.84 -11.18
CA ALA A 5 -15.75 -2.74 -10.30
C ALA A 5 -15.08 -1.45 -10.76
N ARG A 6 -15.84 -0.36 -10.87
CA ARG A 6 -15.31 0.95 -11.28
C ARG A 6 -14.70 1.64 -10.07
N PHE A 7 -13.39 1.54 -9.92
CA PHE A 7 -12.66 2.11 -8.78
C PHE A 7 -12.21 3.55 -9.02
N LYS A 8 -12.30 4.41 -7.99
CA LYS A 8 -11.67 5.73 -7.98
C LYS A 8 -10.51 5.73 -6.98
N GLN A 9 -9.45 6.48 -7.27
CA GLN A 9 -8.33 6.69 -6.32
C GLN A 9 -8.82 7.19 -4.95
N ALA A 10 -9.91 7.96 -4.93
CA ALA A 10 -10.56 8.43 -3.70
C ALA A 10 -11.02 7.30 -2.77
N ASP A 11 -11.43 6.15 -3.33
CA ASP A 11 -11.93 5.01 -2.55
C ASP A 11 -10.79 4.29 -1.82
N ALA A 12 -9.64 4.11 -2.49
CA ALA A 12 -8.43 3.58 -1.88
C ALA A 12 -7.91 4.48 -0.75
N THR A 13 -7.86 5.80 -0.99
CA THR A 13 -7.49 6.78 0.03
C THR A 13 -8.44 6.76 1.22
N ARG A 14 -9.75 6.61 0.97
CA ARG A 14 -10.76 6.49 2.04
C ARG A 14 -10.51 5.24 2.90
N ALA A 15 -10.23 4.10 2.28
CA ALA A 15 -9.94 2.86 2.99
C ALA A 15 -8.70 2.96 3.88
N LEU A 16 -7.61 3.56 3.37
CA LEU A 16 -6.41 3.81 4.16
C LEU A 16 -6.69 4.72 5.37
N ARG A 17 -7.42 5.83 5.16
CA ARG A 17 -7.76 6.76 6.25
C ARG A 17 -8.65 6.12 7.30
N ALA A 18 -9.60 5.28 6.89
CA ALA A 18 -10.45 4.54 7.83
C ALA A 18 -9.63 3.59 8.69
N ALA A 19 -8.64 2.90 8.10
CA ALA A 19 -7.73 2.03 8.85
C ALA A 19 -6.89 2.82 9.87
N VAL A 20 -6.37 3.98 9.49
CA VAL A 20 -5.66 4.88 10.42
C VAL A 20 -6.57 5.36 11.55
N ALA A 21 -7.80 5.78 11.23
CA ALA A 21 -8.77 6.22 12.23
C ALA A 21 -9.17 5.12 13.20
N ALA A 22 -9.10 3.85 12.77
CA ALA A 22 -9.30 2.68 13.62
C ALA A 22 -8.06 2.31 14.47
N GLY A 23 -7.00 3.11 14.45
CA GLY A 23 -5.77 2.86 15.20
C GLY A 23 -4.84 1.83 14.57
N LEU A 24 -5.12 1.41 13.33
CA LEU A 24 -4.26 0.49 12.59
C LEU A 24 -3.16 1.26 11.86
N LYS A 25 -2.05 0.57 11.56
CA LYS A 25 -0.92 1.12 10.80
C LYS A 25 -0.88 0.46 9.41
N PRO A 26 -1.66 0.95 8.43
CA PRO A 26 -1.64 0.38 7.09
C PRO A 26 -0.28 0.67 6.41
N SER A 27 0.30 -0.36 5.80
CA SER A 27 1.53 -0.27 5.00
C SER A 27 1.25 -0.03 3.51
N GLY A 28 0.00 -0.27 3.07
CA GLY A 28 -0.42 -0.03 1.69
C GLY A 28 -1.79 -0.61 1.38
N PHE A 29 -2.14 -0.67 0.09
CA PHE A 29 -3.33 -1.35 -0.38
C PHE A 29 -3.09 -1.99 -1.75
N LYS A 30 -3.87 -3.02 -2.06
CA LYS A 30 -3.96 -3.61 -3.41
C LYS A 30 -5.43 -3.70 -3.84
N ILE A 31 -5.66 -3.68 -5.14
CA ILE A 31 -6.97 -3.96 -5.73
C ILE A 31 -6.94 -5.41 -6.21
N ASP A 32 -7.84 -6.23 -5.72
CA ASP A 32 -7.92 -7.62 -6.18
C ASP A 32 -8.67 -7.74 -7.52
N ALA A 33 -8.73 -8.96 -8.07
CA ALA A 33 -9.39 -9.22 -9.35
C ALA A 33 -10.93 -9.04 -9.31
N ASN A 34 -11.56 -9.06 -8.13
CA ASN A 34 -12.99 -8.82 -7.98
C ASN A 34 -13.31 -7.33 -7.78
N GLY A 35 -12.29 -6.50 -7.55
CA GLY A 35 -12.41 -5.08 -7.32
C GLY A 35 -12.44 -4.69 -5.84
N ALA A 36 -12.13 -5.59 -4.91
CA ALA A 36 -12.01 -5.22 -3.50
C ALA A 36 -10.69 -4.50 -3.23
N ILE A 37 -10.73 -3.51 -2.32
CA ILE A 37 -9.54 -2.90 -1.74
C ILE A 37 -9.08 -3.79 -0.60
N VAL A 38 -7.90 -4.36 -0.73
CA VAL A 38 -7.26 -5.08 0.36
C VAL A 38 -6.23 -4.15 0.98
N VAL A 39 -6.52 -3.64 2.17
CA VAL A 39 -5.56 -2.85 2.96
C VAL A 39 -4.57 -3.81 3.60
N MET A 40 -3.29 -3.51 3.43
CA MET A 40 -2.19 -4.30 3.99
C MET A 40 -1.68 -3.62 5.26
N PHE A 41 -1.29 -4.45 6.22
CA PHE A 41 -0.70 -4.05 7.48
C PHE A 41 0.61 -4.81 7.62
N GLY A 42 1.65 -4.13 8.08
CA GLY A 42 2.95 -4.74 8.35
C GLY A 42 3.72 -3.87 9.32
N ASP A 43 4.53 -4.50 10.16
CA ASP A 43 5.48 -3.81 11.04
C ASP A 43 6.81 -3.51 10.34
N ASP A 44 6.92 -3.87 9.05
CA ASP A 44 8.13 -3.67 8.27
C ASP A 44 8.37 -2.17 8.03
N THR A 45 9.36 -1.65 8.76
CA THR A 45 10.11 -0.48 8.32
C THR A 45 10.60 -0.77 6.89
N PRO A 46 10.30 0.08 5.90
CA PRO A 46 10.84 -0.10 4.57
C PRO A 46 12.37 -0.08 4.68
N GLU A 47 13.00 -1.23 4.41
CA GLU A 47 14.43 -1.32 4.18
C GLU A 47 14.73 -0.43 2.98
N SER A 48 15.18 0.80 3.24
CA SER A 48 15.67 1.75 2.24
C SER A 48 17.01 1.24 1.71
N ARG A 49 16.97 0.11 1.01
CA ARG A 49 18.07 -0.33 0.14
C ARG A 49 17.61 -0.07 -1.28
N ASN A 50 17.72 1.17 -1.72
CA ASN A 50 17.55 1.43 -3.14
C ASN A 50 18.85 1.03 -3.86
N SER A 51 18.74 0.62 -5.12
CA SER A 51 19.90 0.23 -5.93
C SER A 51 20.89 1.40 -6.16
N PHE A 52 20.44 2.63 -5.89
CA PHE A 52 21.24 3.84 -6.02
C PHE A 52 22.26 4.00 -4.89
N ASP A 53 21.94 3.57 -3.66
CA ASP A 53 22.87 3.56 -2.53
C ASP A 53 24.07 2.63 -2.78
N SER A 54 23.84 1.51 -3.47
CA SER A 54 24.89 0.58 -3.91
C SER A 54 25.79 1.17 -5.00
N LEU A 55 25.23 2.03 -5.86
CA LEU A 55 25.95 2.73 -6.94
C LEU A 55 26.79 3.90 -6.42
N MET A 56 26.32 4.56 -5.35
CA MET A 56 26.97 5.75 -4.78
C MET A 56 27.98 5.41 -3.66
N GLY A 57 28.23 4.12 -3.38
CA GLY A 57 29.24 3.68 -2.43
C GLY A 57 28.94 4.06 -0.96
N ARG A 58 27.71 4.46 -0.65
CA ARG A 58 27.25 4.74 0.72
C ARG A 58 26.64 3.46 1.30
N ALA A 59 27.47 2.44 1.50
CA ALA A 59 27.15 1.40 2.46
C ALA A 59 27.64 1.88 3.84
N ALA A 60 26.77 1.76 4.85
CA ALA A 60 27.10 1.99 6.26
C ALA A 60 28.27 1.14 6.74
#